data_AF-A0A382HPS3-F1
#
_entry.id   AF-A0A382HPS3-F1
#
_cell.length_a   1.000
_cell.length_b   1.000
_cell.length_c   1.000
_cell.angle_alpha   90.00
_cell.angle_beta   90.00
_cell.angle_gamma   90.00
#
_symmetry.space_group_name_H-M   'P 1'
#
loop_
_entity.id
_entity.type
_entity.pdbx_description
1 polymer ?
#
loop_
_entity_poly.entity_id
_entity_poly.type
_entity_poly.pdbx_seq_one_letter_code
_entity_poly.pdbx_strand_id
1 'polypeptide(L)'
;MLIDIVRSLQIDDTTEQTRIVESITAIYQIVNQVKEALKNKARTLMTAEGSAQFNAQMLLLSQTAVNYLDMSNSPEKCDEYFNNIINQLEDLGGDFADFPEYIEQLDEKRGELESAFEQKRLQLEEQRNRKATALVASAERMLKSIEHKLGTFDDVNDINGYMAADRLIDSIRERVEDLMVLEKAGEAEGIQSKLKTIHEEAVRQLKDKKELFVDGQNVIQFGKHKFAVNTQPLDLTIVRRDDEQNVHLTGTQYFEPIEDEEFLATREVWDQQVVSEDKEIYRAEYLAYLIWQWLEKEGGPRLEETAALKPAKRLKLVQDFMGDRYAEAYTKGIHDQDAEKILQALLNTHGALQLARYHPRVRACGAVYWHRFCLEADRKLWTAKLEGFAARNALFPGDPTQQDYIEALQAMVDAFVKNTKLFPEEDVAPAGEYLFYEITNGKDWAVSQEADKLLTEFERHLV
;
A
#
# COMPACT_ATOMS: atom_id res chain seq x y z
N MET A 1 50.38 23.71 -67.10
CA MET A 1 49.82 25.07 -67.18
C MET A 1 50.87 26.19 -67.16
N LEU A 2 51.79 26.29 -66.20
CA LEU A 2 52.84 27.34 -66.22
C LEU A 2 53.90 27.12 -67.31
N ILE A 3 54.38 25.88 -67.40
CA ILE A 3 55.38 25.44 -68.41
C ILE A 3 54.86 25.71 -69.83
N ASP A 4 53.54 25.63 -70.03
CA ASP A 4 52.89 25.82 -71.33
C ASP A 4 52.79 27.31 -71.73
N ILE A 5 52.54 28.21 -70.78
CA ILE A 5 52.49 29.67 -71.03
C ILE A 5 53.90 30.21 -71.31
N VAL A 6 54.89 29.79 -70.52
CA VAL A 6 56.30 30.18 -70.73
C VAL A 6 56.84 29.68 -72.06
N ARG A 7 56.48 28.45 -72.47
CA ARG A 7 56.84 27.90 -73.79
C ARG A 7 56.14 28.61 -74.96
N SER A 8 55.00 29.24 -74.73
CA SER A 8 54.25 29.97 -75.77
C SER A 8 54.80 31.37 -76.08
N LEU A 9 55.67 31.91 -75.22
CA LEU A 9 56.38 33.17 -75.45
C LEU A 9 57.60 32.91 -76.34
N GLN A 10 57.50 33.23 -77.63
CA GLN A 10 58.66 33.27 -78.54
C GLN A 10 59.53 34.49 -78.17
N ILE A 11 60.57 34.26 -77.36
CA ILE A 11 61.54 35.29 -76.95
C ILE A 11 62.90 34.89 -77.52
N ASP A 12 63.48 35.72 -78.38
CA ASP A 12 64.77 35.43 -79.03
C ASP A 12 65.98 35.65 -78.09
N ASP A 13 65.83 36.44 -77.02
CA ASP A 13 66.86 36.70 -76.01
C ASP A 13 66.71 35.77 -74.80
N THR A 14 67.66 34.84 -74.66
CA THR A 14 67.69 33.84 -73.58
C THR A 14 67.87 34.45 -72.19
N THR A 15 68.47 35.64 -72.08
CA THR A 15 68.67 36.34 -70.80
C THR A 15 67.35 36.92 -70.31
N GLU A 16 66.61 37.58 -71.20
CA GLU A 16 65.27 38.10 -70.92
C GLU A 16 64.27 36.98 -70.65
N GLN A 17 64.35 35.86 -71.39
CA GLN A 17 63.53 34.67 -71.14
C GLN A 17 63.77 34.11 -69.73
N THR A 18 65.04 34.00 -69.29
CA THR A 18 65.38 33.52 -67.95
C THR A 18 64.84 34.47 -66.87
N ARG A 19 65.02 35.79 -67.04
CA ARG A 19 64.49 36.79 -66.10
C ARG A 19 62.96 36.74 -65.99
N ILE A 20 62.27 36.52 -67.12
CA ILE A 20 60.81 36.36 -67.16
C ILE A 20 60.38 35.10 -66.42
N VAL A 21 61.06 33.97 -66.64
CA VAL A 21 60.77 32.71 -65.92
C VAL A 21 61.01 32.83 -64.42
N GLU A 22 62.10 33.46 -64.00
CA GLU A 22 62.39 33.71 -62.58
C GLU A 22 61.33 34.63 -61.95
N SER A 23 60.93 35.70 -62.65
CA SER A 23 59.88 36.62 -62.19
C SER A 23 58.53 35.93 -62.07
N ILE A 24 58.14 35.11 -63.05
CA ILE A 24 56.91 34.32 -63.02
C ILE A 24 56.97 33.30 -61.88
N THR A 25 58.11 32.64 -61.68
CA THR A 25 58.30 31.67 -60.60
C THR A 25 58.19 32.34 -59.23
N ALA A 26 58.78 33.52 -59.04
CA ALA A 26 58.67 34.32 -57.83
C ALA A 26 57.20 34.76 -57.57
N ILE A 27 56.48 35.19 -58.62
CA ILE A 27 55.04 35.48 -58.51
C ILE A 27 54.26 34.24 -58.10
N TYR A 28 54.55 33.07 -58.66
CA TYR A 28 53.88 31.82 -58.28
C TYR A 28 54.23 31.36 -56.87
N GLN A 29 55.45 31.61 -56.39
CA GLN A 29 55.80 31.39 -54.99
C GLN A 29 54.96 32.27 -54.07
N ILE A 30 54.78 33.55 -54.41
CA ILE A 30 53.90 34.47 -53.67
C ILE A 30 52.44 34.00 -53.75
N VAL A 31 51.95 33.64 -54.94
CA VAL A 31 50.58 33.11 -55.11
C VAL A 31 50.37 31.84 -54.30
N ASN A 32 51.33 30.92 -54.28
CA ASN A 32 51.25 29.70 -53.48
C ASN A 32 51.31 30.01 -51.97
N GLN A 33 52.16 30.94 -51.53
CA GLN A 33 52.21 31.40 -50.14
C GLN A 33 50.89 32.05 -49.71
N VAL A 34 50.33 32.95 -50.54
CA VAL A 34 49.02 33.58 -50.28
C VAL A 34 47.91 32.55 -50.30
N LYS A 35 47.95 31.57 -51.22
CA LYS A 35 46.98 30.48 -51.29
C LYS A 35 47.04 29.61 -50.03
N GLU A 36 48.23 29.28 -49.54
CA GLU A 36 48.38 28.50 -48.31
C GLU A 36 48.02 29.32 -47.07
N ALA A 37 48.36 30.61 -47.02
CA ALA A 37 47.93 31.52 -45.96
C ALA A 37 46.41 31.70 -45.93
N LEU A 38 45.76 31.83 -47.10
CA LEU A 38 44.31 31.89 -47.23
C LEU A 38 43.67 30.56 -46.80
N LYS A 39 44.21 29.42 -47.21
CA LYS A 39 43.76 28.08 -46.79
C LYS A 39 43.87 27.91 -45.27
N ASN A 40 44.97 28.33 -44.68
CA ASN A 40 45.17 28.30 -43.23
C ASN A 40 44.21 29.26 -42.51
N LYS A 41 44.04 30.49 -43.00
CA LYS A 41 43.12 31.48 -42.40
C LYS A 41 41.66 31.04 -42.52
N ALA A 42 41.25 30.47 -43.65
CA ALA A 42 39.94 29.88 -43.86
C ALA A 42 39.69 28.73 -42.88
N ARG A 43 40.67 27.82 -42.72
CA ARG A 43 40.60 26.76 -41.72
C ARG A 43 40.45 27.31 -40.30
N THR A 44 41.22 28.33 -39.90
CA THR A 44 41.13 28.91 -38.55
C THR A 44 39.78 29.58 -38.28
N LEU A 45 39.21 30.28 -39.27
CA LEU A 45 37.87 30.90 -39.14
C LEU A 45 36.78 29.81 -39.07
N MET A 46 36.85 28.81 -39.94
CA MET A 46 35.92 27.67 -39.93
C MET A 46 36.00 26.84 -38.65
N THR A 47 37.16 26.70 -38.00
CA THR A 47 37.24 25.97 -36.72
C THR A 47 36.48 26.71 -35.61
N ALA A 48 36.58 28.04 -35.52
CA ALA A 48 35.90 28.81 -34.47
C ALA A 48 34.39 28.98 -34.73
N GLU A 49 34.00 29.27 -35.97
CA GLU A 49 32.60 29.45 -36.36
C GLU A 49 31.88 28.09 -36.52
N GLY A 50 32.58 27.09 -37.08
CA GLY A 50 32.08 25.73 -37.25
C GLY A 50 31.86 25.01 -35.93
N SER A 51 32.71 25.23 -34.91
CA SER A 51 32.46 24.67 -33.57
C SER A 51 31.15 25.19 -32.96
N ALA A 52 30.87 26.49 -33.08
CA ALA A 52 29.63 27.07 -32.57
C ALA A 52 28.40 26.55 -33.35
N GLN A 53 28.50 26.45 -34.68
CA GLN A 53 27.44 25.92 -35.53
C GLN A 53 27.16 24.43 -35.26
N PHE A 54 28.21 23.60 -35.16
CA PHE A 54 28.12 22.18 -34.84
C PHE A 54 27.44 21.97 -33.49
N ASN A 55 27.88 22.67 -32.45
CA ASN A 55 27.27 22.59 -31.12
C ASN A 55 25.78 22.98 -31.13
N ALA A 56 25.40 24.02 -31.87
CA ALA A 56 24.01 24.43 -32.01
C ALA A 56 23.15 23.37 -32.73
N GLN A 57 23.67 22.76 -33.79
CA GLN A 57 22.98 21.70 -34.53
C GLN A 57 22.89 20.40 -33.72
N MET A 58 23.93 20.03 -32.98
CA MET A 58 23.92 18.90 -32.05
C MET A 58 22.91 19.08 -30.91
N LEU A 59 22.78 20.31 -30.39
CA LEU A 59 21.76 20.64 -29.40
C LEU A 59 20.35 20.50 -29.99
N LEU A 60 20.13 21.01 -31.20
CA LEU A 60 18.85 20.88 -31.89
C LEU A 60 18.49 19.41 -32.16
N LEU A 61 19.45 18.61 -32.65
CA LEU A 61 19.29 17.18 -32.85
C LEU A 61 18.90 16.48 -31.54
N SER A 62 19.59 16.82 -30.45
CA SER A 62 19.27 16.26 -29.12
C SER A 62 17.85 16.62 -28.66
N GLN A 63 17.39 17.84 -28.91
CA GLN A 63 16.00 18.24 -28.61
C GLN A 63 14.98 17.51 -29.47
N THR A 64 15.27 17.34 -30.77
CA THR A 64 14.43 16.56 -31.68
C THR A 64 14.34 15.09 -31.24
N ALA A 65 15.46 14.50 -30.83
CA ALA A 65 15.50 13.13 -30.31
C ALA A 65 14.62 12.95 -29.06
N VAL A 66 14.66 13.90 -28.12
CA VAL A 66 13.78 13.89 -26.94
C VAL A 66 12.31 13.93 -27.36
N ASN A 67 11.95 14.82 -28.30
CA ASN A 67 10.58 14.94 -28.80
C ASN A 67 10.10 13.63 -29.47
N TYR A 68 10.94 13.03 -30.29
CA TYR A 68 10.66 11.73 -30.92
C TYR A 68 10.49 10.60 -29.90
N LEU A 69 11.32 10.54 -28.86
CA LEU A 69 11.16 9.57 -27.77
C LEU A 69 9.85 9.77 -27.01
N ASP A 70 9.39 11.01 -26.84
CA ASP A 70 8.11 11.34 -26.21
C ASP A 70 6.91 10.97 -27.10
N MET A 71 7.02 11.18 -28.42
CA MET A 71 5.98 10.82 -29.40
C MET A 71 5.92 9.31 -29.71
N SER A 72 6.97 8.56 -29.33
CA SER A 72 7.04 7.12 -29.51
C SER A 72 6.10 6.39 -28.56
N ASN A 73 4.92 6.03 -29.06
CA ASN A 73 3.89 5.31 -28.32
C ASN A 73 3.71 3.84 -28.73
N SER A 74 4.53 3.36 -29.68
CA SER A 74 4.64 1.94 -30.04
C SER A 74 6.09 1.61 -30.44
N PRO A 75 6.51 0.34 -30.38
CA PRO A 75 7.83 -0.09 -30.84
C PRO A 75 8.11 0.32 -32.29
N GLU A 76 7.12 0.22 -33.17
CA GLU A 76 7.25 0.54 -34.60
C GLU A 76 7.51 2.04 -34.81
N LYS A 77 6.91 2.90 -33.98
CA LYS A 77 7.21 4.34 -33.99
C LYS A 77 8.59 4.67 -33.45
N CYS A 78 9.10 3.90 -32.47
CA CYS A 78 10.49 4.04 -32.05
C CYS A 78 11.42 3.82 -33.25
N ASP A 79 11.19 2.76 -34.03
CA ASP A 79 12.01 2.43 -35.19
C ASP A 79 11.89 3.51 -36.29
N GLU A 80 10.68 4.01 -36.56
CA GLU A 80 10.46 5.09 -37.52
C GLU A 80 11.21 6.37 -37.12
N TYR A 81 11.04 6.82 -35.89
CA TYR A 81 11.68 8.03 -35.41
C TYR A 81 13.18 7.89 -35.23
N PHE A 82 13.66 6.70 -34.86
CA PHE A 82 15.08 6.38 -34.81
C PHE A 82 15.72 6.52 -36.20
N ASN A 83 15.11 5.93 -37.24
CA ASN A 83 15.59 6.10 -38.61
C ASN A 83 15.62 7.57 -39.03
N ASN A 84 14.60 8.35 -38.67
CA ASN A 84 14.54 9.77 -38.99
C ASN A 84 15.66 10.57 -38.30
N ILE A 85 15.97 10.32 -37.02
CA ILE A 85 17.02 11.04 -36.30
C ILE A 85 18.43 10.62 -36.74
N ILE A 86 18.61 9.34 -37.09
CA ILE A 86 19.88 8.85 -37.65
C ILE A 86 20.16 9.46 -39.01
N ASN A 87 19.15 9.58 -39.88
CA ASN A 87 19.32 10.29 -41.16
C ASN A 87 19.76 11.75 -40.94
N GLN A 88 19.15 12.46 -39.98
CA GLN A 88 19.56 13.83 -39.64
C GLN A 88 20.99 13.90 -39.07
N LEU A 89 21.41 12.89 -38.29
CA LEU A 89 22.77 12.78 -37.79
C LEU A 89 23.78 12.50 -38.92
N GLU A 90 23.40 11.69 -39.91
CA GLU A 90 24.23 11.42 -41.10
C GLU A 90 24.37 12.65 -42.00
N ASP A 91 23.27 13.37 -42.24
CA ASP A 91 23.29 14.64 -42.97
C ASP A 91 24.22 15.65 -42.26
N LEU A 92 24.13 15.75 -40.93
CA LEU A 92 25.03 16.56 -40.12
C LEU A 92 26.49 16.12 -40.25
N GLY A 93 26.76 14.80 -40.28
CA GLY A 93 28.10 14.28 -40.52
C GLY A 93 28.66 14.63 -41.89
N GLY A 94 27.81 14.66 -42.93
CA GLY A 94 28.16 15.10 -44.27
C GLY A 94 28.59 16.57 -44.32
N ASP A 95 27.88 17.45 -43.62
CA ASP A 95 28.16 18.89 -43.57
C ASP A 95 29.51 19.22 -42.89
N PHE A 96 29.98 18.35 -42.00
CA PHE A 96 31.20 18.56 -41.20
C PHE A 96 32.33 17.55 -41.48
N ALA A 97 32.28 16.84 -42.61
CA ALA A 97 33.20 15.74 -42.95
C ALA A 97 34.71 16.11 -42.97
N ASP A 98 35.05 17.39 -43.18
CA ASP A 98 36.44 17.87 -43.23
C ASP A 98 37.09 18.03 -41.83
N PHE A 99 36.36 17.77 -40.74
CA PHE A 99 36.79 17.98 -39.35
C PHE A 99 36.74 16.68 -38.52
N PRO A 100 37.86 15.95 -38.39
CA PRO A 100 37.90 14.66 -37.69
C PRO A 100 37.43 14.70 -36.23
N GLU A 101 37.58 15.84 -35.55
CA GLU A 101 37.17 16.07 -34.16
C GLU A 101 35.64 16.04 -33.94
N TYR A 102 34.84 16.26 -34.98
CA TYR A 102 33.38 16.16 -34.91
C TYR A 102 32.87 14.77 -35.22
N ILE A 103 33.65 13.95 -35.95
CA ILE A 103 33.28 12.57 -36.28
C ILE A 103 33.16 11.74 -34.99
N GLU A 104 34.11 11.87 -34.06
CA GLU A 104 34.07 11.17 -32.77
C GLU A 104 32.83 11.54 -31.95
N GLN A 105 32.46 12.83 -31.91
CA GLN A 105 31.25 13.29 -31.20
C GLN A 105 29.95 12.82 -31.86
N LEU A 106 29.91 12.72 -33.20
CA LEU A 106 28.77 12.17 -33.94
C LEU A 106 28.61 10.67 -33.68
N ASP A 107 29.72 9.93 -33.63
CA ASP A 107 29.72 8.49 -33.30
C ASP A 107 29.26 8.25 -31.85
N GLU A 108 29.74 9.04 -30.89
CA GLU A 108 29.25 9.00 -29.51
C GLU A 108 27.74 9.27 -29.46
N LYS A 109 27.26 10.29 -30.20
CA LYS A 109 25.85 10.63 -30.24
C LYS A 109 24.99 9.56 -30.91
N ARG A 110 25.49 8.90 -31.96
CA ARG A 110 24.82 7.74 -32.57
C ARG A 110 24.60 6.65 -31.53
N GLY A 111 25.64 6.29 -30.77
CA GLY A 111 25.55 5.29 -29.71
C GLY A 111 24.55 5.68 -28.60
N GLU A 112 24.52 6.96 -28.20
CA GLU A 112 23.52 7.47 -27.25
C GLU A 112 22.09 7.33 -27.78
N LEU A 113 21.86 7.71 -29.04
CA LEU A 113 20.55 7.62 -29.68
C LEU A 113 20.09 6.16 -29.83
N GLU A 114 20.97 5.27 -30.30
CA GLU A 114 20.71 3.83 -30.39
C GLU A 114 20.29 3.26 -29.03
N SER A 115 21.06 3.56 -27.97
CA SER A 115 20.75 3.09 -26.63
C SER A 115 19.41 3.63 -26.11
N ALA A 116 19.14 4.92 -26.31
CA ALA A 116 17.92 5.55 -25.83
C ALA A 116 16.65 5.02 -26.53
N PHE A 117 16.68 4.90 -27.86
CA PHE A 117 15.55 4.36 -28.61
C PHE A 117 15.33 2.87 -28.34
N GLU A 118 16.39 2.08 -28.20
CA GLU A 118 16.27 0.66 -27.84
C GLU A 118 15.68 0.48 -26.43
N GLN A 119 16.13 1.27 -25.45
CA GLN A 119 15.56 1.25 -24.11
C GLN A 119 14.06 1.61 -24.12
N LYS A 120 13.67 2.63 -24.88
CA LYS A 120 12.26 3.01 -25.04
C LYS A 120 11.44 1.91 -25.72
N ARG A 121 11.99 1.28 -26.76
CA ARG A 121 11.36 0.16 -27.49
C ARG A 121 11.10 -1.03 -26.55
N LEU A 122 12.12 -1.45 -25.80
CA LEU A 122 12.02 -2.51 -24.79
C LEU A 122 11.00 -2.17 -23.70
N GLN A 123 10.97 -0.92 -23.23
CA GLN A 123 9.99 -0.47 -22.25
C GLN A 123 8.55 -0.60 -22.78
N LEU A 124 8.30 -0.19 -24.02
CA LEU A 124 6.97 -0.28 -24.65
C LEU A 124 6.57 -1.73 -24.92
N GLU A 125 7.50 -2.58 -25.35
CA GLU A 125 7.26 -4.03 -25.49
C GLU A 125 6.91 -4.68 -24.15
N GLU A 126 7.62 -4.33 -23.08
CA GLU A 126 7.32 -4.85 -21.74
C GLU A 126 5.94 -4.39 -21.26
N GLN A 127 5.58 -3.12 -21.47
CA GLN A 127 4.24 -2.60 -21.16
C GLN A 127 3.15 -3.35 -21.94
N ARG A 128 3.37 -3.60 -23.25
CA ARG A 128 2.48 -4.38 -24.11
C ARG A 128 2.31 -5.80 -23.59
N ASN A 129 3.40 -6.47 -23.23
CA ASN A 129 3.40 -7.83 -22.66
C ASN A 129 2.69 -7.89 -21.30
N ARG A 130 2.97 -6.95 -20.39
CA ARG A 130 2.29 -6.88 -19.08
C ARG A 130 0.79 -6.70 -19.23
N LYS A 131 0.34 -5.83 -20.15
CA LYS A 131 -1.08 -5.63 -20.43
C LYS A 131 -1.74 -6.91 -20.97
N ALA A 132 -1.08 -7.59 -21.90
CA ALA A 132 -1.56 -8.87 -22.44
C ALA A 132 -1.70 -9.94 -21.36
N THR A 133 -0.68 -10.11 -20.51
CA THR A 133 -0.72 -11.06 -19.38
C THR A 133 -1.88 -10.76 -18.42
N ALA A 134 -2.15 -9.49 -18.13
CA ALA A 134 -3.28 -9.09 -17.29
C ALA A 134 -4.63 -9.44 -17.93
N LEU A 135 -4.78 -9.24 -19.24
CA LEU A 135 -5.99 -9.62 -20.00
C LEU A 135 -6.19 -11.14 -19.98
N VAL A 136 -5.14 -11.93 -20.23
CA VAL A 136 -5.18 -13.40 -20.20
C VAL A 136 -5.58 -13.90 -18.81
N ALA A 137 -4.89 -13.47 -17.76
CA ALA A 137 -5.18 -13.91 -16.39
C ALA A 137 -6.63 -13.56 -15.98
N SER A 138 -7.11 -12.41 -16.44
CA SER A 138 -8.48 -11.99 -16.19
C SER A 138 -9.48 -12.83 -17.00
N ALA A 139 -9.17 -13.19 -18.25
CA ALA A 139 -10.02 -14.05 -19.08
C ALA A 139 -10.09 -15.47 -18.50
N GLU A 140 -8.99 -16.01 -18.00
CA GLU A 140 -8.96 -17.33 -17.36
C GLU A 140 -9.85 -17.42 -16.12
N ARG A 141 -9.90 -16.37 -15.29
CA ARG A 141 -10.84 -16.31 -14.16
C ARG A 141 -12.30 -16.33 -14.62
N MET A 142 -12.61 -15.61 -15.69
CA MET A 142 -13.96 -15.64 -16.26
C MET A 142 -14.31 -16.97 -16.89
N LEU A 143 -13.38 -17.61 -17.60
CA LEU A 143 -13.57 -18.95 -18.16
C LEU A 143 -13.90 -19.96 -17.06
N LYS A 144 -13.21 -19.93 -15.90
CA LYS A 144 -13.56 -20.77 -14.75
C LYS A 144 -14.96 -20.49 -14.21
N SER A 145 -15.37 -19.22 -14.16
CA SER A 145 -16.72 -18.85 -13.73
C SER A 145 -17.79 -19.33 -14.72
N ILE A 146 -17.51 -19.24 -16.02
CA ILE A 146 -18.36 -19.74 -17.10
C ILE A 146 -18.48 -21.26 -16.99
N GLU A 147 -17.37 -21.98 -16.85
CA GLU A 147 -17.34 -23.43 -16.68
C GLU A 147 -18.20 -23.88 -15.49
N HIS A 148 -18.04 -23.25 -14.33
CA HIS A 148 -18.86 -23.53 -13.15
C HIS A 148 -20.35 -23.26 -13.42
N LYS A 149 -20.67 -22.13 -14.05
CA LYS A 149 -22.06 -21.77 -14.38
C LYS A 149 -22.69 -22.76 -15.36
N LEU A 150 -21.97 -23.16 -16.39
CA LEU A 150 -22.46 -24.12 -17.38
C LEU A 150 -22.80 -25.47 -16.76
N GLY A 151 -22.01 -25.93 -15.77
CA GLY A 151 -22.26 -27.16 -15.02
C GLY A 151 -23.54 -27.16 -14.16
N THR A 152 -24.16 -25.99 -13.95
CA THR A 152 -25.43 -25.87 -13.20
C THR A 152 -26.69 -26.02 -14.06
N PHE A 153 -26.56 -25.97 -15.39
CA PHE A 153 -27.72 -26.08 -16.27
C PHE A 153 -28.15 -27.53 -16.45
N ASP A 154 -29.46 -27.74 -16.50
CA ASP A 154 -30.07 -29.05 -16.74
C ASP A 154 -30.63 -29.18 -18.16
N ASP A 155 -30.49 -28.17 -19.02
CA ASP A 155 -30.87 -28.24 -20.43
C ASP A 155 -29.81 -27.67 -21.39
N VAL A 156 -29.71 -28.29 -22.57
CA VAL A 156 -28.76 -27.88 -23.61
C VAL A 156 -29.14 -26.53 -24.21
N ASN A 157 -30.45 -26.20 -24.28
CA ASN A 157 -30.87 -24.88 -24.77
C ASN A 157 -30.47 -23.77 -23.81
N ASP A 158 -30.49 -24.02 -22.49
CA ASP A 158 -30.05 -23.05 -21.49
C ASP A 158 -28.53 -22.79 -21.59
N ILE A 159 -27.73 -23.85 -21.78
CA ILE A 159 -26.29 -23.73 -22.07
C ILE A 159 -26.05 -22.87 -23.31
N ASN A 160 -26.74 -23.17 -24.41
CA ASN A 160 -26.57 -22.43 -25.66
C ASN A 160 -27.07 -20.98 -25.55
N GLY A 161 -28.16 -20.75 -24.82
CA GLY A 161 -28.70 -19.41 -24.55
C GLY A 161 -27.73 -18.55 -23.74
N TYR A 162 -27.13 -19.12 -22.69
CA TYR A 162 -26.08 -18.47 -21.91
C TYR A 162 -24.85 -18.14 -22.78
N MET A 163 -24.37 -19.10 -23.57
CA MET A 163 -23.24 -18.90 -24.49
C MET A 163 -23.50 -17.84 -25.58
N ALA A 164 -24.77 -17.59 -25.93
CA ALA A 164 -25.12 -16.63 -26.96
C ALA A 164 -25.25 -15.20 -26.43
N ALA A 165 -25.82 -15.01 -25.23
CA ALA A 165 -26.32 -13.71 -24.77
C ALA A 165 -25.79 -13.24 -23.41
N ASP A 166 -25.01 -14.05 -22.69
CA ASP A 166 -24.49 -13.63 -21.38
C ASP A 166 -23.35 -12.60 -21.50
N ARG A 167 -23.39 -11.59 -20.63
CA ARG A 167 -22.41 -10.50 -20.59
C ARG A 167 -20.97 -10.99 -20.37
N LEU A 168 -20.75 -12.07 -19.62
CA LEU A 168 -19.41 -12.63 -19.42
C LEU A 168 -18.83 -13.18 -20.73
N ILE A 169 -19.67 -13.71 -21.63
CA ILE A 169 -19.23 -14.17 -22.95
C ILE A 169 -18.81 -12.99 -23.81
N ASP A 170 -19.57 -11.90 -23.80
CA ASP A 170 -19.22 -10.68 -24.52
C ASP A 170 -17.92 -10.07 -23.98
N SER A 171 -17.74 -10.05 -22.64
CA SER A 171 -16.47 -9.63 -22.03
C SER A 171 -15.28 -10.51 -22.44
N ILE A 172 -15.47 -11.82 -22.67
CA ILE A 172 -14.42 -12.69 -23.22
C ILE A 172 -14.10 -12.30 -24.67
N ARG A 173 -15.11 -12.03 -25.51
CA ARG A 173 -14.92 -11.58 -26.90
C ARG A 173 -14.15 -10.25 -26.95
N GLU A 174 -14.51 -9.29 -26.10
CA GLU A 174 -13.82 -8.01 -25.97
C GLU A 174 -12.32 -8.20 -25.63
N ARG A 175 -11.98 -9.13 -24.74
CA ARG A 175 -10.57 -9.41 -24.37
C ARG A 175 -9.77 -10.05 -25.49
N VAL A 176 -10.43 -10.88 -26.29
CA VAL A 176 -9.83 -11.45 -27.49
C VAL A 176 -9.52 -10.34 -28.49
N GLU A 177 -10.45 -9.40 -28.69
CA GLU A 177 -10.22 -8.22 -29.53
C GLU A 177 -9.09 -7.34 -28.99
N ASP A 178 -9.06 -7.06 -27.69
CA ASP A 178 -7.98 -6.31 -27.04
C ASP A 178 -6.61 -6.98 -27.24
N LEU A 179 -6.53 -8.30 -27.14
CA LEU A 179 -5.29 -9.06 -27.38
C LEU A 179 -4.88 -9.00 -28.85
N MET A 180 -5.82 -9.04 -29.79
CA MET A 180 -5.54 -8.85 -31.22
C MET A 180 -4.97 -7.46 -31.50
N VAL A 181 -5.52 -6.41 -30.88
CA VAL A 181 -4.98 -5.03 -30.97
C VAL A 181 -3.56 -4.93 -30.40
N LEU A 182 -3.22 -5.74 -29.40
CA LEU A 182 -1.87 -5.83 -28.84
C LEU A 182 -0.92 -6.76 -29.60
N GLU A 183 -1.33 -7.26 -30.78
CA GLU A 183 -0.57 -8.22 -31.60
C GLU A 183 -0.29 -9.56 -30.87
N LYS A 184 -1.18 -9.95 -29.96
CA LYS A 184 -1.13 -11.18 -29.16
C LYS A 184 -2.12 -12.23 -29.67
N ALA A 185 -1.99 -12.57 -30.95
CA ALA A 185 -2.91 -13.48 -31.64
C ALA A 185 -2.91 -14.90 -31.03
N GLY A 186 -1.76 -15.42 -30.62
CA GLY A 186 -1.67 -16.76 -30.01
C GLY A 186 -2.43 -16.85 -28.69
N GLU A 187 -2.32 -15.84 -27.83
CA GLU A 187 -3.07 -15.74 -26.58
C GLU A 187 -4.58 -15.57 -26.84
N ALA A 188 -4.94 -14.77 -27.84
CA ALA A 188 -6.33 -14.56 -28.25
C ALA A 188 -6.99 -15.88 -28.74
N GLU A 189 -6.32 -16.61 -29.63
CA GLU A 189 -6.75 -17.93 -30.11
C GLU A 189 -6.83 -18.95 -28.95
N GLY A 190 -5.89 -18.90 -28.01
CA GLY A 190 -5.91 -19.75 -26.83
C GLY A 190 -7.17 -19.56 -25.97
N ILE A 191 -7.60 -18.31 -25.76
CA ILE A 191 -8.83 -18.00 -25.01
C ILE A 191 -10.07 -18.48 -25.77
N GLN A 192 -10.15 -18.22 -27.09
CA GLN A 192 -11.27 -18.69 -27.91
C GLN A 192 -11.39 -20.22 -27.91
N SER A 193 -10.28 -20.92 -28.05
CA SER A 193 -10.22 -22.38 -28.03
C SER A 193 -10.65 -22.95 -26.68
N LYS A 194 -10.20 -22.36 -25.57
CA LYS A 194 -10.65 -22.73 -24.21
C LYS A 194 -12.15 -22.52 -24.04
N LEU A 195 -12.70 -21.38 -24.47
CA LEU A 195 -14.14 -21.11 -24.39
C LEU A 195 -14.96 -22.16 -25.16
N LYS A 196 -14.53 -22.49 -26.39
CA LYS A 196 -15.17 -23.54 -27.19
C LYS A 196 -15.10 -24.90 -26.51
N THR A 197 -13.95 -25.24 -25.92
CA THR A 197 -13.74 -26.50 -25.22
C THR A 197 -14.66 -26.62 -24.01
N ILE A 198 -14.77 -25.56 -23.19
CA ILE A 198 -15.67 -25.49 -22.03
C ILE A 198 -17.14 -25.70 -22.47
N HIS A 199 -17.54 -25.10 -23.60
CA HIS A 199 -18.89 -25.29 -24.14
C HIS A 199 -19.15 -26.73 -24.58
N GLU A 200 -18.26 -27.32 -25.36
CA GLU A 200 -18.38 -28.71 -25.83
C GLU A 200 -18.37 -29.71 -24.66
N GLU A 201 -17.53 -29.47 -23.65
CA GLU A 201 -17.46 -30.27 -22.42
C GLU A 201 -18.76 -30.19 -21.62
N ALA A 202 -19.31 -28.99 -21.40
CA ALA A 202 -20.55 -28.81 -20.66
C ALA A 202 -21.73 -29.53 -21.32
N VAL A 203 -21.85 -29.45 -22.65
CA VAL A 203 -22.90 -30.17 -23.39
C VAL A 203 -22.72 -31.68 -23.27
N ARG A 204 -21.48 -32.18 -23.28
CA ARG A 204 -21.17 -33.60 -23.13
C ARG A 204 -21.48 -34.11 -21.73
N GLN A 205 -20.98 -33.45 -20.69
CA GLN A 205 -21.24 -33.80 -19.30
C GLN A 205 -22.73 -33.79 -18.96
N LEU A 206 -23.50 -32.85 -19.51
CA LEU A 206 -24.96 -32.83 -19.33
C LEU A 206 -25.63 -34.06 -19.96
N LYS A 207 -25.20 -34.48 -21.15
CA LYS A 207 -25.71 -35.70 -21.79
C LYS A 207 -25.38 -36.93 -20.95
N ASP A 208 -24.13 -37.07 -20.53
CA ASP A 208 -23.67 -38.18 -19.69
C ASP A 208 -24.46 -38.22 -18.36
N LYS A 209 -24.70 -37.06 -17.73
CA LYS A 209 -25.55 -36.93 -16.53
C LYS A 209 -26.98 -37.38 -16.81
N LYS A 210 -27.61 -36.90 -17.90
CA LYS A 210 -28.98 -37.29 -18.26
C LYS A 210 -29.13 -38.78 -18.60
N GLU A 211 -28.08 -39.41 -19.13
CA GLU A 211 -28.08 -40.86 -19.37
C GLU A 211 -27.92 -41.67 -18.08
N LEU A 212 -27.19 -41.16 -17.09
CA LEU A 212 -26.92 -41.86 -15.83
C LEU A 212 -28.08 -41.76 -14.80
N PHE A 213 -28.79 -40.62 -14.79
CA PHE A 213 -29.84 -40.30 -13.81
C PHE A 213 -31.24 -40.49 -14.42
N VAL A 214 -32.03 -41.37 -13.82
CA VAL A 214 -33.39 -41.64 -14.29
C VAL A 214 -34.37 -40.67 -13.64
N ASP A 215 -35.19 -40.03 -14.47
CA ASP A 215 -36.25 -39.09 -14.06
C ASP A 215 -35.77 -37.83 -13.30
N GLY A 216 -34.51 -37.41 -13.48
CA GLY A 216 -33.99 -36.15 -12.90
C GLY A 216 -33.89 -36.14 -11.37
N GLN A 217 -34.06 -37.29 -10.72
CA GLN A 217 -33.82 -37.47 -9.30
C GLN A 217 -32.37 -37.91 -9.07
N ASN A 218 -31.82 -37.71 -7.88
CA ASN A 218 -30.52 -38.25 -7.45
C ASN A 218 -30.59 -39.78 -7.33
N VAL A 219 -30.95 -40.46 -8.41
CA VAL A 219 -31.19 -41.89 -8.48
C VAL A 219 -30.42 -42.43 -9.67
N ILE A 220 -29.34 -43.16 -9.39
CA ILE A 220 -28.58 -43.87 -10.42
C ILE A 220 -29.25 -45.23 -10.64
N GLN A 221 -29.54 -45.56 -11.91
CA GLN A 221 -30.10 -46.85 -12.28
C GLN A 221 -29.00 -47.78 -12.82
N PHE A 222 -28.66 -48.82 -12.06
CA PHE A 222 -27.81 -49.92 -12.52
C PHE A 222 -28.68 -51.15 -12.81
N GLY A 223 -28.95 -51.39 -14.09
CA GLY A 223 -29.83 -52.47 -14.54
C GLY A 223 -31.28 -52.26 -14.07
N LYS A 224 -31.74 -53.12 -13.15
CA LYS A 224 -33.10 -53.08 -12.57
C LYS A 224 -33.18 -52.40 -11.19
N HIS A 225 -32.05 -51.98 -10.62
CA HIS A 225 -31.97 -51.42 -9.28
C HIS A 225 -31.76 -49.91 -9.34
N LYS A 226 -32.47 -49.19 -8.47
CA LYS A 226 -32.40 -47.74 -8.31
C LYS A 226 -31.70 -47.43 -6.99
N PHE A 227 -30.67 -46.59 -7.01
CA PHE A 227 -29.91 -46.18 -5.82
C PHE A 227 -30.05 -44.69 -5.58
N ALA A 228 -30.51 -44.28 -4.39
CA ALA A 228 -30.48 -42.87 -4.00
C ALA A 228 -29.03 -42.44 -3.76
N VAL A 229 -28.63 -41.33 -4.36
CA VAL A 229 -27.30 -40.75 -4.26
C VAL A 229 -27.37 -39.51 -3.40
N ASN A 230 -26.54 -39.46 -2.37
CA ASN A 230 -26.33 -38.20 -1.66
C ASN A 230 -25.36 -37.35 -2.48
N THR A 231 -25.80 -36.16 -2.91
CA THR A 231 -25.00 -35.20 -3.67
C THR A 231 -24.43 -34.08 -2.79
N GLN A 232 -24.65 -34.15 -1.47
CA GLN A 232 -24.01 -33.21 -0.55
C GLN A 232 -22.48 -33.41 -0.59
N PRO A 233 -21.69 -32.34 -0.76
CA PRO A 233 -20.24 -32.41 -0.63
C PRO A 233 -19.88 -32.99 0.74
N LEU A 234 -18.95 -33.92 0.75
CA LEU A 234 -18.42 -34.49 1.99
C LEU A 234 -17.49 -33.45 2.63
N ASP A 235 -17.84 -32.97 3.82
CA ASP A 235 -17.14 -31.90 4.53
C ASP A 235 -17.13 -32.17 6.04
N LEU A 236 -16.15 -31.62 6.74
CA LEU A 236 -15.97 -31.79 8.17
C LEU A 236 -16.45 -30.53 8.90
N THR A 237 -17.44 -30.69 9.77
CA THR A 237 -18.07 -29.58 10.49
C THR A 237 -18.11 -29.86 11.98
N ILE A 238 -18.14 -28.81 12.80
CA ILE A 238 -18.40 -28.95 14.23
C ILE A 238 -19.88 -28.66 14.47
N VAL A 239 -20.58 -29.60 15.09
CA VAL A 239 -22.00 -29.48 15.39
C VAL A 239 -22.25 -29.82 16.85
N ARG A 240 -23.19 -29.11 17.47
CA ARG A 240 -23.62 -29.42 18.83
C ARG A 240 -24.68 -30.52 18.77
N ARG A 241 -24.44 -31.59 19.53
CA ARG A 241 -25.37 -32.72 19.70
C ARG A 241 -25.37 -33.14 21.15
N ASP A 242 -26.54 -33.26 21.75
CA ASP A 242 -26.71 -33.72 23.14
C ASP A 242 -25.84 -32.93 24.17
N ASP A 243 -25.75 -31.60 23.99
CA ASP A 243 -24.92 -30.67 24.77
C ASP A 243 -23.40 -30.84 24.66
N GLU A 244 -22.92 -31.62 23.68
CA GLU A 244 -21.51 -31.81 23.35
C GLU A 244 -21.20 -31.35 21.92
N GLN A 245 -20.02 -30.74 21.72
CA GLN A 245 -19.55 -30.41 20.38
C GLN A 245 -18.93 -31.66 19.75
N ASN A 246 -19.40 -32.00 18.56
CA ASN A 246 -18.99 -33.17 17.82
C ASN A 246 -18.43 -32.75 16.46
N VAL A 247 -17.38 -33.41 16.03
CA VAL A 247 -16.96 -33.42 14.63
C VAL A 247 -17.95 -34.27 13.84
N HIS A 248 -18.53 -33.71 12.79
CA HIS A 248 -19.50 -34.35 11.92
C HIS A 248 -19.04 -34.31 10.47
N LEU A 249 -19.04 -35.49 9.86
CA LEU A 249 -18.79 -35.65 8.43
C LEU A 249 -20.14 -35.54 7.69
N THR A 250 -20.34 -34.43 6.99
CA THR A 250 -21.59 -34.12 6.30
C THR A 250 -21.97 -35.20 5.29
N GLY A 251 -23.27 -35.46 5.18
CA GLY A 251 -23.79 -36.51 4.31
C GLY A 251 -23.60 -37.94 4.81
N THR A 252 -23.05 -38.13 6.01
CA THR A 252 -22.92 -39.43 6.70
C THR A 252 -23.63 -39.40 8.06
N GLN A 253 -23.65 -40.54 8.77
CA GLN A 253 -24.09 -40.59 10.18
C GLN A 253 -22.90 -40.60 11.15
N TYR A 254 -21.72 -40.15 10.71
CA TYR A 254 -20.52 -40.10 11.53
C TYR A 254 -20.53 -38.86 12.44
N PHE A 255 -20.35 -39.09 13.73
CA PHE A 255 -20.19 -38.06 14.76
C PHE A 255 -19.11 -38.54 15.73
N GLU A 256 -18.18 -37.65 16.06
CA GLU A 256 -17.08 -37.91 16.99
C GLU A 256 -17.01 -36.76 18.01
N PRO A 257 -17.19 -37.02 19.31
CA PRO A 257 -17.07 -36.00 20.34
C PRO A 257 -15.67 -35.36 20.35
N ILE A 258 -15.60 -34.05 20.57
CA ILE A 258 -14.32 -33.36 20.73
C ILE A 258 -13.85 -33.52 22.18
N GLU A 259 -12.73 -34.20 22.39
CA GLU A 259 -12.16 -34.51 23.72
C GLU A 259 -11.00 -33.59 24.14
N ASP A 260 -10.58 -32.65 23.28
CA ASP A 260 -9.46 -31.76 23.53
C ASP A 260 -9.70 -30.82 24.72
N GLU A 261 -8.83 -30.87 25.74
CA GLU A 261 -9.01 -30.12 27.00
C GLU A 261 -9.02 -28.60 26.80
N GLU A 262 -8.21 -28.07 25.87
CA GLU A 262 -8.14 -26.63 25.58
C GLU A 262 -9.44 -26.16 24.92
N PHE A 263 -9.97 -26.92 23.96
CA PHE A 263 -11.26 -26.64 23.37
C PHE A 263 -12.41 -26.76 24.38
N LEU A 264 -12.42 -27.79 25.22
CA LEU A 264 -13.44 -27.98 26.25
C LEU A 264 -13.46 -26.86 27.31
N ALA A 265 -12.29 -26.24 27.58
CA ALA A 265 -12.21 -25.07 28.47
C ALA A 265 -12.98 -23.85 27.93
N THR A 266 -13.28 -23.79 26.63
CA THR A 266 -14.04 -22.68 26.00
C THR A 266 -15.56 -22.84 26.06
N ARG A 267 -16.07 -23.82 26.82
CA ARG A 267 -17.51 -24.17 26.88
C ARG A 267 -18.44 -23.00 27.20
N GLU A 268 -17.96 -22.02 27.97
CA GLU A 268 -18.71 -20.82 28.36
C GLU A 268 -19.15 -19.97 27.17
N VAL A 269 -18.40 -19.96 26.06
CA VAL A 269 -18.69 -19.16 24.86
C VAL A 269 -19.29 -19.97 23.71
N TRP A 270 -19.54 -21.27 23.88
CA TRP A 270 -20.08 -22.10 22.78
C TRP A 270 -21.48 -21.69 22.31
N ASP A 271 -22.26 -21.07 23.19
CA ASP A 271 -23.59 -20.54 22.88
C ASP A 271 -23.55 -19.10 22.34
N GLN A 272 -22.36 -18.51 22.27
CA GLN A 272 -22.17 -17.15 21.81
C GLN A 272 -22.17 -17.11 20.28
N GLN A 273 -23.15 -16.42 19.71
CA GLN A 273 -23.28 -16.31 18.24
C GLN A 273 -22.27 -15.31 17.65
N VAL A 274 -21.91 -14.27 18.40
CA VAL A 274 -21.04 -13.18 17.97
C VAL A 274 -20.17 -12.73 19.13
N VAL A 275 -18.92 -12.37 18.85
CA VAL A 275 -17.94 -11.94 19.89
C VAL A 275 -18.39 -10.70 20.66
N SER A 276 -19.25 -9.89 20.05
CA SER A 276 -19.70 -8.61 20.60
C SER A 276 -20.90 -8.70 21.55
N GLU A 277 -21.51 -9.87 21.75
CA GLU A 277 -22.72 -10.01 22.58
C GLU A 277 -22.74 -11.31 23.35
N ASP A 278 -23.18 -11.25 24.61
CA ASP A 278 -23.58 -12.42 25.38
C ASP A 278 -24.85 -12.12 26.22
N LYS A 279 -25.10 -12.93 27.26
CA LYS A 279 -26.29 -12.77 28.12
C LYS A 279 -26.19 -11.59 29.09
N GLU A 280 -24.97 -11.11 29.34
CA GLU A 280 -24.67 -10.05 30.31
C GLU A 280 -24.24 -8.75 29.62
N ILE A 281 -23.64 -8.84 28.43
CA ILE A 281 -23.04 -7.73 27.70
C ILE A 281 -23.76 -7.50 26.37
N TYR A 282 -24.30 -6.30 26.21
CA TYR A 282 -24.91 -5.86 24.96
C TYR A 282 -23.85 -5.36 23.95
N ARG A 283 -24.10 -5.53 22.64
CA ARG A 283 -23.18 -5.11 21.56
C ARG A 283 -22.73 -3.68 21.64
N ALA A 284 -23.63 -2.76 21.95
CA ALA A 284 -23.27 -1.35 22.02
C ALA A 284 -22.36 -1.03 23.22
N GLU A 285 -22.48 -1.79 24.32
CA GLU A 285 -21.61 -1.67 25.49
C GLU A 285 -20.21 -2.18 25.17
N TYR A 286 -20.12 -3.34 24.51
CA TYR A 286 -18.85 -3.87 24.02
C TYR A 286 -18.17 -2.91 23.03
N LEU A 287 -18.92 -2.34 22.08
CA LEU A 287 -18.40 -1.33 21.15
C LEU A 287 -17.90 -0.07 21.89
N ALA A 288 -18.65 0.43 22.86
CA ALA A 288 -18.24 1.57 23.67
C ALA A 288 -16.96 1.27 24.47
N TYR A 289 -16.81 0.06 25.01
CA TYR A 289 -15.62 -0.41 25.69
C TYR A 289 -14.40 -0.46 24.75
N LEU A 290 -14.55 -1.02 23.54
CA LEU A 290 -13.45 -1.05 22.57
C LEU A 290 -12.99 0.36 22.16
N ILE A 291 -13.95 1.27 21.97
CA ILE A 291 -13.62 2.67 21.68
C ILE A 291 -12.91 3.31 22.86
N TRP A 292 -13.37 3.06 24.09
CA TRP A 292 -12.70 3.53 25.30
C TRP A 292 -11.23 3.09 25.35
N GLN A 293 -10.97 1.80 25.13
CA GLN A 293 -9.60 1.26 25.11
C GLN A 293 -8.73 1.90 24.02
N TRP A 294 -9.30 2.09 22.83
CA TRP A 294 -8.60 2.73 21.72
C TRP A 294 -8.22 4.18 22.02
N LEU A 295 -9.11 4.94 22.68
CA LEU A 295 -8.85 6.31 23.13
C LEU A 295 -7.77 6.37 24.23
N GLU A 296 -7.71 5.36 25.10
CA GLU A 296 -6.78 5.33 26.23
C GLU A 296 -5.37 4.82 25.85
N LYS A 297 -5.26 3.85 24.92
CA LYS A 297 -4.02 3.07 24.72
C LYS A 297 -3.44 3.10 23.31
N GLU A 298 -4.22 3.39 22.28
CA GLU A 298 -3.84 3.08 20.89
C GLU A 298 -3.74 4.32 19.96
N GLY A 299 -3.65 5.52 20.55
CA GLY A 299 -3.41 6.75 19.79
C GLY A 299 -4.67 7.38 19.19
N GLY A 300 -5.85 7.08 19.74
CA GLY A 300 -7.07 7.86 19.47
C GLY A 300 -6.98 9.31 19.99
N PRO A 301 -7.94 10.19 19.63
CA PRO A 301 -8.07 11.51 20.24
C PRO A 301 -8.17 11.39 21.77
N ARG A 302 -7.71 12.40 22.51
CA ARG A 302 -7.76 12.33 23.99
C ARG A 302 -9.20 12.15 24.49
N LEU A 303 -9.36 11.51 25.64
CA LEU A 303 -10.67 11.33 26.27
C LEU A 303 -11.38 12.68 26.46
N GLU A 304 -10.67 13.72 26.91
CA GLU A 304 -11.24 15.05 27.11
C GLU A 304 -11.66 15.72 25.79
N GLU A 305 -10.86 15.56 24.73
CA GLU A 305 -11.17 16.08 23.40
C GLU A 305 -12.41 15.39 22.83
N THR A 306 -12.50 14.07 23.01
CA THR A 306 -13.64 13.26 22.58
C THR A 306 -14.91 13.61 23.35
N ALA A 307 -14.79 13.85 24.65
CA ALA A 307 -15.90 14.32 25.49
C ALA A 307 -16.42 15.70 25.04
N ALA A 308 -15.52 16.58 24.62
CA ALA A 308 -15.84 17.92 24.14
C ALA A 308 -16.45 17.96 22.71
N LEU A 309 -16.43 16.84 21.98
CA LEU A 309 -17.04 16.77 20.65
C LEU A 309 -18.56 17.01 20.72
N LYS A 310 -19.08 17.68 19.68
CA LYS A 310 -20.53 17.75 19.46
C LYS A 310 -21.08 16.34 19.21
N PRO A 311 -22.31 16.01 19.66
CA PRO A 311 -22.88 14.66 19.52
C PRO A 311 -22.78 14.07 18.11
N ALA A 312 -23.08 14.85 17.08
CA ALA A 312 -22.98 14.38 15.69
C ALA A 312 -21.55 13.99 15.26
N LYS A 313 -20.52 14.66 15.79
CA LYS A 313 -19.11 14.32 15.49
C LYS A 313 -18.66 13.08 16.25
N ARG A 314 -19.08 12.92 17.50
CA ARG A 314 -18.78 11.73 18.30
C ARG A 314 -19.49 10.49 17.74
N LEU A 315 -20.75 10.63 17.32
CA LEU A 315 -21.46 9.56 16.61
C LEU A 315 -20.73 9.15 15.33
N LYS A 316 -20.23 10.12 14.56
CA LYS A 316 -19.42 9.82 13.37
C LYS A 316 -18.16 9.03 13.72
N LEU A 317 -17.46 9.40 14.79
CA LEU A 317 -16.29 8.65 15.27
C LEU A 317 -16.66 7.20 15.60
N VAL A 318 -17.78 6.97 16.30
CA VAL A 318 -18.28 5.61 16.59
C VAL A 318 -18.58 4.85 15.30
N GLN A 319 -19.24 5.50 14.33
CA GLN A 319 -19.57 4.88 13.04
C GLN A 319 -18.34 4.51 12.22
N ASP A 320 -17.33 5.39 12.20
CA ASP A 320 -16.07 5.16 11.49
C ASP A 320 -15.30 4.01 12.17
N PHE A 321 -15.27 3.94 13.51
CA PHE A 321 -14.64 2.85 14.27
C PHE A 321 -15.35 1.50 14.09
N MET A 322 -16.68 1.52 13.97
CA MET A 322 -17.52 0.34 13.77
C MET A 322 -17.41 -0.24 12.35
N GLY A 323 -17.10 0.59 11.34
CA GLY A 323 -17.28 0.27 9.93
C GLY A 323 -16.56 -0.98 9.43
N ASP A 324 -15.36 -1.24 9.93
CA ASP A 324 -14.52 -2.37 9.46
C ASP A 324 -14.73 -3.67 10.27
N ARG A 325 -15.63 -3.65 11.28
CA ARG A 325 -15.85 -4.75 12.23
C ARG A 325 -17.02 -5.65 11.85
N TYR A 326 -16.99 -6.16 10.61
CA TYR A 326 -18.09 -6.98 10.07
C TYR A 326 -18.36 -8.26 10.87
N ALA A 327 -17.32 -8.88 11.44
CA ALA A 327 -17.44 -10.10 12.24
C ALA A 327 -18.18 -9.89 13.57
N GLU A 328 -18.31 -8.65 14.03
CA GLU A 328 -18.96 -8.28 15.30
C GLU A 328 -20.46 -7.95 15.11
N ALA A 329 -21.01 -8.12 13.91
CA ALA A 329 -22.45 -8.05 13.62
C ALA A 329 -23.16 -6.77 14.14
N TYR A 330 -22.53 -5.61 13.96
CA TYR A 330 -23.15 -4.35 14.33
C TYR A 330 -24.21 -3.88 13.34
N THR A 331 -25.30 -3.31 13.86
CA THR A 331 -26.36 -2.67 13.06
C THR A 331 -26.25 -1.16 13.18
N LYS A 332 -25.91 -0.51 12.06
CA LYS A 332 -25.87 0.95 11.96
C LYS A 332 -27.26 1.54 12.18
N GLY A 333 -27.33 2.62 12.96
CA GLY A 333 -28.57 3.24 13.43
C GLY A 333 -29.08 2.70 14.76
N ILE A 334 -28.54 1.59 15.27
CA ILE A 334 -28.89 1.01 16.57
C ILE A 334 -27.66 1.01 17.47
N HIS A 335 -26.68 0.15 17.17
CA HIS A 335 -25.54 -0.09 18.05
C HIS A 335 -24.59 1.11 18.10
N ASP A 336 -24.41 1.83 16.99
CA ASP A 336 -23.62 3.07 16.94
C ASP A 336 -24.24 4.19 17.78
N GLN A 337 -25.56 4.34 17.76
CA GLN A 337 -26.26 5.35 18.54
C GLN A 337 -26.24 5.04 20.03
N ASP A 338 -26.45 3.77 20.40
CA ASP A 338 -26.43 3.37 21.80
C ASP A 338 -25.01 3.41 22.36
N ALA A 339 -24.01 2.98 21.58
CA ALA A 339 -22.61 3.05 21.97
C ALA A 339 -22.16 4.50 22.16
N GLU A 340 -22.62 5.43 21.32
CA GLU A 340 -22.33 6.86 21.50
C GLU A 340 -22.88 7.42 22.82
N LYS A 341 -24.11 7.04 23.21
CA LYS A 341 -24.71 7.46 24.48
C LYS A 341 -23.97 6.88 25.67
N ILE A 342 -23.64 5.60 25.62
CA ILE A 342 -22.87 4.90 26.67
C ILE A 342 -21.50 5.56 26.80
N LEU A 343 -20.78 5.72 25.69
CA LEU A 343 -19.48 6.37 25.65
C LEU A 343 -19.54 7.80 26.20
N GLN A 344 -20.58 8.58 25.84
CA GLN A 344 -20.75 9.92 26.38
C GLN A 344 -20.95 9.94 27.90
N ALA A 345 -21.74 9.02 28.43
CA ALA A 345 -21.94 8.89 29.87
C ALA A 345 -20.64 8.52 30.59
N LEU A 346 -19.86 7.60 30.03
CA LEU A 346 -18.55 7.20 30.55
C LEU A 346 -17.55 8.35 30.53
N LEU A 347 -17.41 9.05 29.40
CA LEU A 347 -16.50 10.19 29.24
C LEU A 347 -16.84 11.32 30.23
N ASN A 348 -18.12 11.67 30.37
CA ASN A 348 -18.56 12.68 31.33
C ASN A 348 -18.28 12.27 32.77
N THR A 349 -18.57 11.02 33.10
CA THR A 349 -18.37 10.50 34.46
C THR A 349 -16.89 10.45 34.80
N HIS A 350 -16.05 9.99 33.86
CA HIS A 350 -14.61 9.98 34.01
C HIS A 350 -14.04 11.39 34.24
N GLY A 351 -14.45 12.35 33.41
CA GLY A 351 -14.06 13.76 33.57
C GLY A 351 -14.55 14.37 34.88
N ALA A 352 -15.76 14.03 35.35
CA ALA A 352 -16.31 14.56 36.58
C ALA A 352 -15.67 13.97 37.85
N LEU A 353 -15.33 12.67 37.83
CA LEU A 353 -14.75 11.98 38.98
C LEU A 353 -13.32 12.43 39.27
N GLN A 354 -12.54 12.86 38.26
CA GLN A 354 -11.13 13.22 38.45
C GLN A 354 -10.40 12.11 39.23
N LEU A 355 -9.66 12.43 40.29
CA LEU A 355 -8.98 11.45 41.14
C LEU A 355 -9.93 10.55 41.96
N ALA A 356 -11.21 10.88 42.06
CA ALA A 356 -12.21 10.00 42.67
C ALA A 356 -12.53 8.76 41.81
N ARG A 357 -11.98 8.66 40.59
CA ARG A 357 -12.03 7.44 39.78
C ARG A 357 -11.25 6.27 40.39
N TYR A 358 -10.24 6.56 41.22
CA TYR A 358 -9.47 5.54 41.93
C TYR A 358 -10.25 5.07 43.16
N HIS A 359 -10.28 3.75 43.36
CA HIS A 359 -10.96 3.13 44.49
C HIS A 359 -10.47 3.72 45.83
N PRO A 360 -11.33 3.95 46.83
CA PRO A 360 -10.92 4.59 48.10
C PRO A 360 -9.73 3.91 48.79
N ARG A 361 -9.65 2.58 48.72
CA ARG A 361 -8.54 1.79 49.28
C ARG A 361 -7.21 2.08 48.57
N VAL A 362 -7.24 2.24 47.25
CA VAL A 362 -6.07 2.60 46.43
C VAL A 362 -5.56 3.99 46.80
N ARG A 363 -6.47 4.96 46.97
CA ARG A 363 -6.12 6.32 47.40
C ARG A 363 -5.49 6.33 48.79
N ALA A 364 -6.06 5.56 49.71
CA ALA A 364 -5.51 5.39 51.05
C ALA A 364 -4.11 4.73 51.03
N CYS A 365 -3.90 3.72 50.18
CA CYS A 365 -2.59 3.08 50.01
C CYS A 365 -1.53 4.09 49.58
N GLY A 366 -1.84 4.90 48.54
CA GLY A 366 -0.97 5.98 48.10
C GLY A 366 -0.70 7.01 49.20
N ALA A 367 -1.74 7.51 49.86
CA ALA A 367 -1.62 8.52 50.91
C ALA A 367 -0.79 8.04 52.11
N VAL A 368 -1.06 6.83 52.61
CA VAL A 368 -0.33 6.23 53.74
C VAL A 368 1.14 6.05 53.36
N TYR A 369 1.41 5.50 52.17
CA TYR A 369 2.77 5.39 51.69
C TYR A 369 3.46 6.76 51.66
N TRP A 370 2.87 7.73 50.96
CA TRP A 370 3.48 9.03 50.70
C TRP A 370 3.72 9.86 51.96
N HIS A 371 2.78 9.87 52.89
CA HIS A 371 2.88 10.70 54.09
C HIS A 371 3.66 10.04 55.23
N ARG A 372 3.56 8.71 55.38
CA ARG A 372 4.10 8.00 56.56
C ARG A 372 5.31 7.10 56.29
N PHE A 373 5.40 6.48 55.11
CA PHE A 373 6.40 5.44 54.82
C PHE A 373 7.44 5.87 53.78
N CYS A 374 7.14 6.87 52.95
CA CYS A 374 8.08 7.46 52.01
C CYS A 374 9.15 8.26 52.77
N LEU A 375 10.42 7.98 52.51
CA LEU A 375 11.54 8.67 53.14
C LEU A 375 11.53 10.15 52.74
N GLU A 376 11.90 11.04 53.67
CA GLU A 376 11.80 12.48 53.43
C GLU A 376 12.63 12.94 52.21
N ALA A 377 13.81 12.34 52.00
CA ALA A 377 14.66 12.63 50.85
C ALA A 377 13.99 12.23 49.52
N ASP A 378 13.40 11.04 49.47
CA ASP A 378 12.72 10.53 48.28
C ASP A 378 11.44 11.32 48.00
N ARG A 379 10.66 11.63 49.03
CA ARG A 379 9.46 12.45 48.91
C ARG A 379 9.78 13.83 48.33
N LYS A 380 10.83 14.50 48.82
CA LYS A 380 11.28 15.81 48.27
C LYS A 380 11.72 15.70 46.82
N LEU A 381 12.52 14.67 46.49
CA LEU A 381 13.00 14.43 45.14
C LEU A 381 11.84 14.21 44.15
N TRP A 382 10.91 13.32 44.50
CA TRP A 382 9.77 12.97 43.64
C TRP A 382 8.76 14.09 43.53
N THR A 383 8.50 14.85 44.61
CA THR A 383 7.67 16.07 44.53
C THR A 383 8.27 17.05 43.54
N ALA A 384 9.56 17.35 43.62
CA ALA A 384 10.22 18.27 42.70
C ALA A 384 10.21 17.79 41.25
N LYS A 385 10.40 16.47 41.02
CA LYS A 385 10.30 15.86 39.67
C LYS A 385 8.90 16.01 39.08
N LEU A 386 7.87 15.70 39.85
CA LEU A 386 6.48 15.71 39.40
C LEU A 386 5.93 17.12 39.25
N GLU A 387 6.28 18.05 40.14
CA GLU A 387 5.97 19.49 39.98
C GLU A 387 6.64 20.05 38.72
N GLY A 388 7.91 19.70 38.46
CA GLY A 388 8.62 20.09 37.24
C GLY A 388 7.98 19.50 35.98
N PHE A 389 7.53 18.24 36.04
CA PHE A 389 6.77 17.61 34.97
C PHE A 389 5.45 18.34 34.70
N ALA A 390 4.66 18.62 35.74
CA ALA A 390 3.38 19.32 35.63
C ALA A 390 3.56 20.72 35.02
N ALA A 391 4.56 21.48 35.48
CA ALA A 391 4.86 22.81 34.95
C ALA A 391 5.29 22.77 33.47
N ARG A 392 6.11 21.78 33.09
CA ARG A 392 6.49 21.56 31.69
C ARG A 392 5.28 21.24 30.82
N ASN A 393 4.44 20.31 31.27
CA ASN A 393 3.28 19.84 30.50
C ASN A 393 2.20 20.93 30.35
N ALA A 394 2.09 21.85 31.32
CA ALA A 394 1.23 23.03 31.21
C ALA A 394 1.70 24.02 30.12
N LEU A 395 3.01 24.14 29.90
CA LEU A 395 3.59 25.05 28.89
C LEU A 395 3.72 24.41 27.50
N PHE A 396 3.98 23.10 27.46
CA PHE A 396 4.13 22.31 26.25
C PHE A 396 3.27 21.05 26.38
N PRO A 397 1.99 21.11 25.98
CA PRO A 397 1.09 19.96 26.04
C PRO A 397 1.68 18.81 25.20
N GLY A 398 2.18 17.78 25.86
CA GLY A 398 2.78 16.58 25.27
C GLY A 398 2.11 15.32 25.81
N ASP A 399 2.79 14.17 25.77
CA ASP A 399 2.30 12.92 26.37
C ASP A 399 1.81 13.18 27.81
N PRO A 400 0.49 13.08 28.08
CA PRO A 400 -0.09 13.48 29.37
C PRO A 400 0.38 12.59 30.52
N THR A 401 0.95 11.42 30.19
CA THR A 401 1.44 10.42 31.13
C THR A 401 2.87 10.04 30.81
N GLN A 402 3.79 10.21 31.74
CA GLN A 402 5.13 9.64 31.59
C GLN A 402 5.16 8.30 32.32
N GLN A 403 4.99 7.22 31.56
CA GLN A 403 4.89 5.85 32.06
C GLN A 403 6.06 5.50 33.01
N ASP A 404 7.27 5.97 32.71
CA ASP A 404 8.45 5.78 33.58
C ASP A 404 8.26 6.31 35.01
N TYR A 405 7.55 7.44 35.18
CA TYR A 405 7.28 7.98 36.50
C TYR A 405 6.23 7.16 37.24
N ILE A 406 5.21 6.68 36.53
CA ILE A 406 4.18 5.80 37.10
C ILE A 406 4.82 4.49 37.55
N GLU A 407 5.61 3.84 36.70
CA GLU A 407 6.28 2.58 37.03
C GLU A 407 7.22 2.70 38.22
N ALA A 408 7.97 3.81 38.30
CA ALA A 408 8.84 4.06 39.44
C ALA A 408 8.07 4.27 40.75
N LEU A 409 6.95 5.02 40.71
CA LEU A 409 6.06 5.17 41.86
C LEU A 409 5.39 3.85 42.25
N GLN A 410 5.00 3.02 41.28
CA GLN A 410 4.46 1.68 41.51
C GLN A 410 5.50 0.79 42.21
N ALA A 411 6.77 0.81 41.79
CA ALA A 411 7.84 0.06 42.45
C ALA A 411 8.08 0.51 43.90
N MET A 412 7.95 1.82 44.17
CA MET A 412 8.05 2.37 45.51
C MET A 412 6.88 1.91 46.42
N VAL A 413 5.66 1.92 45.90
CA VAL A 413 4.47 1.41 46.59
C VAL A 413 4.54 -0.10 46.78
N ASP A 414 5.03 -0.85 45.78
CA ASP A 414 5.21 -2.30 45.83
C ASP A 414 6.12 -2.71 47.01
N ALA A 415 7.27 -2.04 47.14
CA ALA A 415 8.19 -2.27 48.26
C ALA A 415 7.52 -2.01 49.61
N PHE A 416 6.71 -0.95 49.71
CA PHE A 416 5.94 -0.66 50.92
C PHE A 416 4.88 -1.73 51.23
N VAL A 417 4.09 -2.13 50.24
CA VAL A 417 3.02 -3.13 50.40
C VAL A 417 3.60 -4.48 50.77
N LYS A 418 4.69 -4.92 50.12
CA LYS A 418 5.37 -6.18 50.45
C LYS A 418 5.97 -6.18 51.85
N ASN A 419 6.54 -5.07 52.30
CA ASN A 419 7.17 -4.97 53.62
C ASN A 419 6.17 -4.86 54.77
N THR A 420 5.05 -4.15 54.56
CA THR A 420 4.10 -3.84 55.64
C THR A 420 2.85 -4.72 55.63
N LYS A 421 2.47 -5.26 54.47
CA LYS A 421 1.24 -6.04 54.24
C LYS A 421 -0.05 -5.32 54.71
N LEU A 422 -0.02 -3.99 54.75
CA LEU A 422 -1.17 -3.15 55.15
C LEU A 422 -2.26 -3.04 54.08
N PHE A 423 -1.90 -3.28 52.82
CA PHE A 423 -2.80 -3.22 51.67
C PHE A 423 -2.64 -4.47 50.78
N PRO A 424 -3.66 -4.85 50.00
CA PRO A 424 -3.57 -5.89 48.97
C PRO A 424 -2.56 -5.57 47.87
N GLU A 425 -1.92 -6.59 47.30
CA GLU A 425 -0.94 -6.42 46.21
C GLU A 425 -1.59 -5.91 44.91
N GLU A 426 -2.88 -6.20 44.70
CA GLU A 426 -3.68 -5.66 43.58
C GLU A 426 -3.82 -4.13 43.58
N ASP A 427 -3.65 -3.48 44.74
CA ASP A 427 -3.76 -2.02 44.85
C ASP A 427 -2.47 -1.30 44.44
N VAL A 428 -1.34 -2.00 44.29
CA VAL A 428 -0.02 -1.40 44.05
C VAL A 428 0.03 -0.61 42.75
N ALA A 429 -0.37 -1.23 41.64
CA ALA A 429 -0.36 -0.61 40.33
C ALA A 429 -1.24 0.66 40.26
N PRO A 430 -2.54 0.61 40.63
CA PRO A 430 -3.38 1.79 40.60
C PRO A 430 -2.99 2.83 41.66
N ALA A 431 -2.33 2.45 42.77
CA ALA A 431 -1.88 3.40 43.79
C ALA A 431 -0.66 4.21 43.33
N GLY A 432 0.29 3.60 42.63
CA GLY A 432 1.42 4.33 42.04
C GLY A 432 0.97 5.30 40.95
N GLU A 433 0.00 4.89 40.13
CA GLU A 433 -0.63 5.76 39.13
C GLU A 433 -1.41 6.91 39.79
N TYR A 434 -2.22 6.61 40.81
CA TYR A 434 -2.92 7.62 41.60
C TYR A 434 -1.95 8.66 42.19
N LEU A 435 -0.82 8.23 42.76
CA LEU A 435 0.18 9.15 43.31
C LEU A 435 0.74 10.12 42.27
N PHE A 436 1.00 9.62 41.05
CA PHE A 436 1.45 10.46 39.95
C PHE A 436 0.46 11.59 39.69
N TYR A 437 -0.83 11.26 39.55
CA TYR A 437 -1.86 12.26 39.27
C TYR A 437 -2.18 13.15 40.48
N GLU A 438 -2.17 12.62 41.70
CA GLU A 438 -2.39 13.40 42.92
C GLU A 438 -1.33 14.50 43.09
N ILE A 439 -0.05 14.17 42.90
CA ILE A 439 1.05 15.12 43.09
C ILE A 439 1.13 16.12 41.92
N THR A 440 0.82 15.69 40.70
CA THR A 440 0.84 16.59 39.54
C THR A 440 -0.36 17.54 39.49
N ASN A 441 -1.47 17.20 40.16
CA ASN A 441 -2.68 18.04 40.21
C ASN A 441 -2.59 19.20 41.22
N GLY A 442 -1.63 19.19 42.15
CA GLY A 442 -1.41 20.30 43.08
C GLY A 442 -0.83 19.88 44.42
N LYS A 443 -0.91 20.81 45.39
CA LYS A 443 -0.37 20.62 46.76
C LYS A 443 -1.40 20.13 47.76
N ASP A 444 -2.68 20.29 47.45
CA ASP A 444 -3.77 19.89 48.33
C ASP A 444 -4.18 18.46 48.00
N TRP A 445 -4.22 17.61 49.01
CA TRP A 445 -4.62 16.21 48.85
C TRP A 445 -6.13 16.11 48.74
N ALA A 446 -6.64 15.42 47.71
CA ALA A 446 -8.07 15.24 47.52
C ALA A 446 -8.63 14.26 48.57
N VAL A 447 -9.43 14.77 49.52
CA VAL A 447 -10.09 14.00 50.58
C VAL A 447 -11.61 14.03 50.36
N SER A 448 -12.30 12.91 50.61
CA SER A 448 -13.77 12.90 50.53
C SER A 448 -14.41 13.66 51.68
N GLN A 449 -15.64 14.14 51.49
CA GLN A 449 -16.35 14.88 52.54
C GLN A 449 -16.58 14.01 53.79
N GLU A 450 -16.78 12.71 53.63
CA GLU A 450 -16.92 11.74 54.72
C GLU A 450 -15.62 11.60 55.50
N ALA A 451 -14.48 11.53 54.81
CA ALA A 451 -13.17 11.42 55.45
C ALA A 451 -12.82 12.70 56.24
N ASP A 452 -13.14 13.88 55.72
CA ASP A 452 -12.98 15.17 56.42
C ASP A 452 -13.86 15.25 57.69
N LYS A 453 -15.12 14.80 57.60
CA LYS A 453 -16.02 14.71 58.76
C LYS A 453 -15.47 13.76 59.83
N LEU A 454 -15.02 12.57 59.42
CA LEU A 454 -14.44 11.57 60.34
C LEU A 454 -13.19 12.11 61.04
N LEU A 455 -12.31 12.81 60.32
CA LEU A 455 -11.14 13.46 60.91
C LEU A 455 -11.56 14.52 61.93
N THR A 456 -12.50 15.39 61.57
CA THR A 456 -13.01 16.45 62.45
C THR A 456 -13.64 15.86 63.72
N GLU A 457 -14.44 14.80 63.61
CA GLU A 457 -15.05 14.11 64.74
C GLU A 457 -14.01 13.43 65.63
N PHE A 458 -12.99 12.81 65.03
CA PHE A 458 -11.89 12.19 65.75
C PHE A 458 -11.04 13.21 66.51
N GLU A 459 -10.68 14.33 65.88
CA GLU A 459 -9.96 15.42 66.53
C GLU A 459 -10.75 16.02 67.70
N ARG A 460 -12.07 16.19 67.53
CA ARG A 460 -12.96 16.61 68.62
C ARG A 460 -13.05 15.60 69.77
N HIS A 461 -12.82 14.32 69.51
CA HIS A 461 -12.80 13.29 70.55
C HIS A 461 -11.47 13.23 71.30
N LEU A 462 -10.38 13.70 70.68
CA LEU A 462 -9.04 13.75 71.29
C LEU A 462 -8.82 14.98 72.19
N VAL A 463 -9.63 16.04 72.01
CA VAL A 463 -9.68 17.25 72.86
C VAL A 463 -10.72 17.07 73.95
#